data_AF-A0A0A9X6R6-F1
#
_entry.id   AF-A0A0A9X6R6-F1
#
_cell.length_a   1.000
_cell.length_b   1.000
_cell.length_c   1.000
_cell.angle_alpha   90.00
_cell.angle_beta   90.00
_cell.angle_gamma   90.00
#
_symmetry.space_group_name_H-M   'P 1'
#
loop_
_entity.id
_entity.type
_entity.pdbx_description
1 polymer ?
#
loop_
_entity_poly.entity_id
_entity_poly.type
_entity_poly.pdbx_seq_one_letter_code
_entity_poly.pdbx_strand_id
1 'polypeptide(L)'
;MSGRPRTTSFAEGKDGNKVTTVVATPGQGPDRPLEVSYTDTKVIGNGSFGVVYQAKLCDTNEMVAIKKVLQDKRFKNRELQIMRRLEHCNIVKLKYFFYSSGDKKDEVYLNLVLEYIPETVYKVARHYSKSKQTIPISFIKLYMYQLMRSLAYIHSLGICHRDIKPQNLLLHPESGVLKLCDFGSAKHLVKGEPNVSYICSRYYRAPELIFGAIDYTTKIDVWSAGCVLAELLLGQPIFPGDSGVDQLVEIIKVLGTPTREQIREMNPNYTEFKFPQIKSHPWQKVFRARTPPEAIDLVSRLLEYTPSSRISPLQACAHNFFDELREPNTRLPNGRALPPLFNFTDQELSIQPSLNSILIPQKGGGEPQDVDAAGGSGNGGGAAGGAPADAPDGPSADLAGQSPHSDMA
;
A
#
# COMPACT_ATOMS: atom_id res chain seq x y z
N MET A 1 20.46 -40.10 -10.63
CA MET A 1 19.59 -40.11 -11.83
C MET A 1 19.25 -38.66 -12.18
N SER A 2 19.86 -38.13 -13.23
CA SER A 2 19.87 -36.71 -13.59
C SER A 2 18.90 -36.43 -14.74
N GLY A 3 17.73 -35.87 -14.45
CA GLY A 3 16.84 -35.27 -15.44
C GLY A 3 16.95 -33.76 -15.39
N ARG A 4 17.46 -33.13 -16.45
CA ARG A 4 17.32 -31.67 -16.64
C ARG A 4 15.88 -31.37 -17.05
N PRO A 5 15.16 -30.41 -16.44
CA PRO A 5 13.93 -29.92 -17.02
C PRO A 5 14.28 -29.06 -18.25
N ARG A 6 14.07 -29.61 -19.45
CA ARG A 6 13.96 -28.84 -20.69
C ARG A 6 12.48 -28.65 -20.97
N THR A 7 11.93 -27.47 -20.72
CA THR A 7 10.52 -27.17 -21.06
C THR A 7 10.37 -25.69 -21.40
N THR A 8 11.05 -25.23 -22.45
CA THR A 8 10.65 -24.01 -23.16
C THR A 8 10.45 -24.42 -24.61
N SER A 9 9.21 -24.66 -25.01
CA SER A 9 8.84 -24.83 -26.41
C SER A 9 8.36 -23.49 -26.96
N PHE A 10 8.81 -23.15 -28.16
CA PHE A 10 8.33 -22.01 -28.91
C PHE A 10 7.40 -22.52 -30.01
N ALA A 11 6.17 -22.03 -30.04
CA ALA A 11 5.22 -22.30 -31.11
C ALA A 11 4.69 -20.98 -31.66
N GLU A 12 4.35 -20.94 -32.96
CA GLU A 12 3.65 -19.80 -33.56
C GLU A 12 2.18 -19.84 -33.13
N GLY A 13 1.69 -18.76 -32.52
CA GLY A 13 0.29 -18.60 -32.16
C GLY A 13 -0.59 -18.34 -33.38
N LYS A 14 -1.92 -18.45 -33.22
CA LYS A 14 -2.93 -18.25 -34.28
C LYS A 14 -2.84 -16.89 -34.99
N ASP A 15 -2.22 -15.89 -34.35
CA ASP A 15 -2.04 -14.52 -34.88
C ASP A 15 -0.58 -14.19 -35.26
N GLY A 16 0.31 -15.18 -35.36
CA GLY A 16 1.75 -14.99 -35.66
C GLY A 16 2.61 -14.55 -34.46
N ASN A 17 2.01 -14.37 -33.28
CA ASN A 17 2.74 -14.05 -32.05
C ASN A 17 3.49 -15.29 -31.50
N LYS A 18 4.75 -15.09 -31.12
CA LYS A 18 5.59 -16.12 -30.50
C LYS A 18 5.03 -16.54 -29.15
N VAL A 19 4.55 -17.78 -29.05
CA VAL A 19 4.07 -18.39 -27.81
C VAL A 19 5.24 -19.03 -27.08
N THR A 20 5.35 -18.76 -25.78
CA THR A 20 6.30 -19.44 -24.89
C THR A 20 5.51 -20.31 -23.91
N THR A 21 5.80 -21.61 -23.90
CA THR A 21 5.19 -22.57 -22.96
C THR A 21 6.24 -23.09 -21.98
N VAL A 22 5.90 -23.06 -20.69
CA VAL A 22 6.75 -23.50 -19.58
C VAL A 22 5.99 -24.42 -18.64
N VAL A 23 6.71 -25.31 -17.96
CA VAL A 23 6.17 -26.03 -16.80
C VAL A 23 6.45 -25.17 -15.56
N ALA A 24 5.38 -24.67 -14.94
CA ALA A 24 5.46 -23.79 -13.78
C ALA A 24 4.69 -24.35 -12.59
N THR A 25 5.11 -23.97 -11.39
CA THR A 25 4.45 -24.36 -10.14
C THR A 25 3.57 -23.19 -9.66
N PRO A 26 2.33 -23.45 -9.20
CA PRO A 26 1.51 -22.44 -8.54
C PRO A 26 2.25 -21.73 -7.40
N GLY A 27 2.07 -20.42 -7.27
CA GLY A 27 2.68 -19.63 -6.20
C GLY A 27 2.16 -20.03 -4.82
N GLN A 28 0.87 -20.34 -4.73
CA GLN A 28 0.19 -20.77 -3.52
C GLN A 28 -0.44 -22.16 -3.76
N GLY A 29 -0.68 -22.90 -2.68
CA GLY A 29 -1.26 -24.25 -2.75
C GLY A 29 -0.22 -25.34 -3.06
N PRO A 30 -0.67 -26.51 -3.55
CA PRO A 30 0.17 -27.69 -3.70
C PRO A 30 1.25 -27.50 -4.78
N ASP A 31 2.42 -28.13 -4.56
CA ASP A 31 3.55 -28.15 -5.49
C ASP A 31 3.30 -29.12 -6.68
N ARG A 32 2.19 -28.91 -7.39
CA ARG A 32 1.84 -29.64 -8.62
C ARG A 32 2.16 -28.76 -9.84
N PRO A 33 3.22 -29.06 -10.60
CA PRO A 33 3.54 -28.30 -11.80
C PRO A 33 2.45 -28.44 -12.87
N LEU A 34 2.26 -27.39 -13.64
CA LEU A 34 1.32 -27.31 -14.76
C LEU A 34 1.93 -26.53 -15.92
N GLU A 35 1.42 -26.78 -17.13
CA GLU A 35 1.84 -26.02 -18.32
C GLU A 35 1.21 -24.63 -18.31
N VAL A 36 2.05 -23.60 -18.45
CA VAL A 36 1.65 -22.21 -18.57
C VAL A 36 2.18 -21.67 -19.89
N SER A 37 1.27 -21.17 -20.72
CA SER A 37 1.61 -20.54 -22.00
C SER A 37 1.37 -19.04 -21.94
N TYR A 38 2.30 -18.25 -22.48
CA TYR A 38 2.19 -16.79 -22.55
C TYR A 38 2.80 -16.19 -23.83
N THR A 39 2.32 -15.01 -24.20
CA THR A 39 2.71 -14.22 -25.39
C THR A 39 3.10 -12.79 -25.01
N ASP A 40 3.41 -11.97 -26.02
CA ASP A 40 3.51 -10.51 -25.91
C ASP A 40 4.52 -10.02 -24.86
N THR A 41 5.63 -10.75 -24.77
CA THR A 41 6.66 -10.48 -23.76
C THR A 41 7.41 -9.19 -24.09
N LYS A 42 7.36 -8.21 -23.20
CA LYS A 42 8.11 -6.94 -23.30
C LYS A 42 8.79 -6.58 -21.99
N VAL A 43 9.98 -6.01 -22.04
CA VAL A 43 10.68 -5.54 -20.84
C VAL A 43 9.98 -4.29 -20.31
N ILE A 44 9.65 -4.28 -19.02
CA ILE A 44 9.01 -3.14 -18.33
C ILE A 44 9.86 -2.59 -17.17
N GLY A 45 10.91 -3.30 -16.76
CA GLY A 45 11.83 -2.85 -15.72
C GLY A 45 13.14 -3.61 -15.74
N ASN A 46 14.23 -2.91 -15.42
CA ASN A 46 15.55 -3.48 -15.20
C ASN A 46 16.05 -3.00 -13.83
N GLY A 47 16.54 -3.92 -13.00
CA GLY A 47 17.09 -3.61 -11.70
C GLY A 47 18.36 -4.41 -11.42
N SER A 48 19.01 -4.11 -10.30
CA SER A 48 20.22 -4.81 -9.84
C SER A 48 20.03 -6.34 -9.70
N PHE A 49 18.79 -6.78 -9.46
CA PHE A 49 18.46 -8.19 -9.21
C PHE A 49 17.98 -8.93 -10.46
N GLY A 50 17.72 -8.24 -11.57
CA GLY A 50 17.24 -8.88 -12.79
C GLY A 50 16.31 -8.03 -13.65
N VAL A 51 15.54 -8.71 -14.50
CA VAL A 51 14.68 -8.08 -15.51
C VAL A 51 13.23 -8.42 -15.21
N VAL A 52 12.34 -7.44 -15.36
CA VAL A 52 10.90 -7.63 -15.25
C VAL A 52 10.28 -7.48 -16.62
N TYR A 53 9.54 -8.50 -17.03
CA TYR A 53 8.78 -8.52 -18.27
C TYR A 53 7.28 -8.35 -18.00
N GLN A 54 6.56 -7.71 -18.91
CA GLN A 54 5.12 -7.88 -19.03
C GLN A 54 4.86 -8.98 -20.07
N ALA A 55 3.88 -9.84 -19.83
CA ALA A 55 3.43 -10.86 -20.76
C ALA A 55 1.90 -11.04 -20.64
N LYS A 56 1.30 -11.80 -21.56
CA LYS A 56 -0.13 -12.13 -21.56
C LYS A 56 -0.31 -13.64 -21.48
N LEU A 57 -1.08 -14.14 -20.52
CA LEU A 57 -1.39 -15.57 -20.41
C LEU A 57 -2.32 -16.00 -21.56
N CYS A 58 -2.01 -17.10 -22.22
CA CYS A 58 -2.80 -17.59 -23.36
C CYS A 58 -4.22 -18.02 -22.93
N ASP A 59 -4.33 -18.76 -21.83
CA ASP A 59 -5.61 -19.40 -21.44
C ASP A 59 -6.64 -18.40 -20.93
N THR A 60 -6.18 -17.34 -20.27
CA THR A 60 -7.04 -16.35 -19.58
C THR A 60 -7.03 -14.97 -20.21
N ASN A 61 -6.12 -14.73 -21.16
CA ASN A 61 -5.81 -13.40 -21.70
C ASN A 61 -5.37 -12.36 -20.65
N GLU A 62 -5.07 -12.78 -19.42
CA GLU A 62 -4.69 -11.87 -18.34
C GLU A 62 -3.24 -11.38 -18.50
N MET A 63 -3.00 -10.10 -18.26
CA MET A 63 -1.64 -9.55 -18.22
C MET A 63 -0.93 -9.98 -16.92
N VAL A 64 0.34 -10.34 -17.04
CA VAL A 64 1.19 -10.74 -15.91
C VAL A 64 2.54 -10.03 -15.97
N ALA A 65 3.18 -9.90 -14.82
CA ALA A 65 4.57 -9.46 -14.71
C ALA A 65 5.46 -10.67 -14.41
N ILE A 66 6.51 -10.90 -15.20
CA ILE A 66 7.48 -11.98 -15.01
C ILE A 66 8.80 -11.38 -14.52
N LYS A 67 9.10 -11.53 -13.24
CA LYS A 67 10.38 -11.10 -12.65
C LYS A 67 11.40 -12.23 -12.78
N LYS A 68 12.39 -12.05 -13.64
CA LYS A 68 13.47 -13.02 -13.93
C LYS A 68 14.73 -12.63 -13.16
N VAL A 69 15.14 -13.48 -12.22
CA VAL A 69 16.26 -13.25 -11.28
C VAL A 69 17.28 -14.36 -11.40
N LEU A 70 18.56 -14.00 -11.57
CA LEU A 70 19.65 -14.97 -11.57
C LEU A 70 19.75 -15.64 -10.19
N GLN A 71 19.80 -16.97 -10.16
CA GLN A 71 20.02 -17.75 -8.94
C GLN A 71 21.52 -17.90 -8.71
N ASP A 72 22.09 -16.98 -7.95
CA ASP A 72 23.46 -17.13 -7.45
C ASP A 72 23.48 -18.23 -6.38
N LYS A 73 24.21 -19.32 -6.62
CA LYS A 73 24.33 -20.45 -5.68
C LYS A 73 24.86 -20.03 -4.30
N ARG A 74 25.55 -18.88 -4.20
CA ARG A 74 26.06 -18.31 -2.94
C ARG A 74 24.96 -17.64 -2.11
N PHE A 75 23.86 -17.23 -2.74
CA PHE A 75 22.77 -16.51 -2.09
C PHE A 75 21.45 -17.25 -2.24
N LYS A 76 20.86 -17.69 -1.12
CA LYS A 76 19.49 -18.22 -1.14
C LYS A 76 18.52 -17.07 -1.41
N ASN A 77 17.82 -17.13 -2.55
CA ASN A 77 16.74 -16.20 -2.84
C ASN A 77 15.56 -16.50 -1.89
N ARG A 78 15.30 -15.57 -0.95
CA ARG A 78 14.20 -15.65 0.02
C ARG A 78 12.88 -15.13 -0.54
N GLU A 79 12.91 -14.40 -1.65
CA GLU A 79 11.74 -13.74 -2.25
C GLU A 79 10.67 -14.79 -2.58
N LEU A 80 11.03 -15.89 -3.22
CA LEU A 80 10.09 -16.98 -3.50
C LEU A 80 9.48 -17.52 -2.20
N GLN A 81 10.30 -17.88 -1.22
CA GLN A 81 9.83 -18.47 0.04
C GLN A 81 8.88 -17.54 0.81
N ILE A 82 9.13 -16.24 0.78
CA ILE A 82 8.28 -15.22 1.38
C ILE A 82 6.98 -15.11 0.58
N MET A 83 7.06 -14.85 -0.72
CA MET A 83 5.91 -14.60 -1.60
C MET A 83 4.90 -15.76 -1.61
N ARG A 84 5.36 -17.02 -1.49
CA ARG A 84 4.47 -18.19 -1.40
C ARG A 84 3.57 -18.20 -0.16
N ARG A 85 3.94 -17.45 0.89
CA ARG A 85 3.18 -17.36 2.16
C ARG A 85 2.28 -16.13 2.24
N LEU A 86 2.39 -15.20 1.29
CA LEU A 86 1.66 -13.93 1.34
C LEU A 86 0.37 -14.05 0.57
N GLU A 87 -0.74 -13.72 1.22
CA GLU A 87 -2.07 -13.62 0.62
C GLU A 87 -2.81 -12.42 1.22
N HIS A 88 -2.81 -11.30 0.51
CA HIS A 88 -3.42 -10.05 0.98
C HIS A 88 -3.81 -9.15 -0.21
N CYS A 89 -4.92 -8.42 -0.12
CA CYS A 89 -5.43 -7.59 -1.22
C CYS A 89 -4.46 -6.48 -1.66
N ASN A 90 -3.68 -5.94 -0.71
CA ASN A 90 -2.68 -4.90 -0.96
C ASN A 90 -1.24 -5.42 -1.14
N ILE A 91 -1.07 -6.69 -1.49
CA ILE A 91 0.23 -7.28 -1.87
C ILE A 91 0.09 -7.90 -3.26
N VAL A 92 1.12 -7.77 -4.09
CA VAL A 92 1.15 -8.40 -5.42
C VAL A 92 1.10 -9.92 -5.30
N LYS A 93 0.17 -10.57 -5.99
CA LYS A 93 -0.02 -12.02 -5.96
C LYS A 93 1.04 -12.73 -6.80
N LEU A 94 1.71 -13.72 -6.19
CA LEU A 94 2.49 -14.71 -6.92
C LEU A 94 1.55 -15.75 -7.53
N LYS A 95 1.41 -15.74 -8.85
CA LYS A 95 0.56 -16.69 -9.57
C LYS A 95 1.30 -18.01 -9.79
N TYR A 96 2.51 -17.93 -10.34
CA TYR A 96 3.35 -19.09 -10.64
C TYR A 96 4.83 -18.78 -10.43
N PHE A 97 5.65 -19.81 -10.37
CA PHE A 97 7.10 -19.69 -10.52
C PHE A 97 7.67 -20.85 -11.33
N PHE A 98 8.77 -20.60 -12.03
CA PHE A 98 9.49 -21.63 -12.78
C PHE A 98 10.98 -21.29 -12.89
N TYR A 99 11.80 -22.30 -13.19
CA TYR A 99 13.23 -22.13 -13.44
C TYR A 99 13.53 -22.21 -14.93
N SER A 100 14.48 -21.39 -15.40
CA SER A 100 14.94 -21.41 -16.79
C SER A 100 16.47 -21.34 -16.84
N SER A 101 17.09 -21.99 -17.81
CA SER A 101 18.54 -21.85 -18.05
C SER A 101 18.89 -20.49 -18.67
N GLY A 102 20.09 -20.00 -18.36
CA GLY A 102 20.69 -18.83 -19.01
C GLY A 102 21.43 -19.16 -20.30
N ASP A 103 22.01 -18.11 -20.90
CA ASP A 103 22.86 -18.24 -22.09
C ASP A 103 24.20 -18.92 -21.74
N LYS A 104 24.73 -18.67 -20.54
CA LYS A 104 25.94 -19.33 -20.05
C LYS A 104 25.63 -20.67 -19.41
N LYS A 105 26.58 -21.59 -19.55
CA LYS A 105 26.56 -22.90 -18.88
C LYS A 105 26.47 -22.67 -17.37
N ASP A 106 25.56 -23.41 -16.72
CA ASP A 106 25.27 -23.39 -15.27
C ASP A 106 24.53 -22.16 -14.73
N GLU A 107 24.15 -21.19 -15.57
CA GLU A 107 23.23 -20.13 -15.16
C GLU A 107 21.79 -20.67 -15.05
N VAL A 108 21.20 -20.45 -13.88
CA VAL A 108 19.80 -20.77 -13.61
C VAL A 108 19.11 -19.50 -13.18
N TYR A 109 17.96 -19.21 -13.79
CA TYR A 109 17.11 -18.09 -13.43
C TYR A 109 15.84 -18.61 -12.77
N LEU A 110 15.42 -17.92 -11.72
CA LEU A 110 14.10 -18.03 -11.15
C LEU A 110 13.20 -17.00 -11.83
N ASN A 111 12.04 -17.42 -12.29
CA ASN A 111 11.03 -16.57 -12.89
C ASN A 111 9.80 -16.57 -11.98
N LEU A 112 9.45 -15.40 -11.45
CA LEU A 112 8.24 -15.20 -10.65
C LEU A 112 7.16 -14.60 -11.56
N VAL A 113 6.07 -15.32 -11.78
CA VAL A 113 4.90 -14.84 -12.53
C VAL A 113 3.92 -14.21 -11.54
N LEU A 114 3.82 -12.89 -11.60
CA LEU A 114 3.07 -12.03 -10.69
C LEU A 114 1.84 -11.45 -11.41
N GLU A 115 0.81 -11.05 -10.66
CA GLU A 115 -0.23 -10.19 -11.22
C GLU A 115 0.38 -8.87 -11.75
N TYR A 116 -0.12 -8.40 -12.90
CA TYR A 116 0.35 -7.15 -13.49
C TYR A 116 -0.47 -5.96 -12.98
N ILE A 117 0.22 -4.92 -12.50
CA ILE A 117 -0.38 -3.66 -12.09
C ILE A 117 0.33 -2.53 -12.88
N PRO A 118 -0.41 -1.64 -13.57
CA PRO A 118 0.15 -0.83 -14.65
C PRO A 118 1.01 0.36 -14.17
N GLU A 119 0.64 0.95 -13.03
CA GLU A 119 1.26 2.18 -12.53
C GLU A 119 2.00 1.96 -11.23
N THR A 120 2.79 2.97 -10.83
CA THR A 120 3.43 3.03 -9.52
C THR A 120 3.20 4.38 -8.87
N VAL A 121 3.24 4.42 -7.53
CA VAL A 121 3.19 5.69 -6.78
C VAL A 121 4.27 6.65 -7.25
N TYR A 122 5.47 6.15 -7.59
CA TYR A 122 6.55 6.95 -8.16
C TYR A 122 6.15 7.65 -9.47
N LYS A 123 5.55 6.93 -10.42
CA LYS A 123 5.12 7.51 -11.71
C LYS A 123 4.03 8.56 -11.51
N VAL A 124 3.06 8.30 -10.63
CA VAL A 124 2.00 9.24 -10.27
C VAL A 124 2.59 10.50 -9.64
N ALA A 125 3.45 10.36 -8.62
CA ALA A 125 4.09 11.50 -7.97
C ALA A 125 4.92 12.34 -8.95
N ARG A 126 5.66 11.67 -9.84
CA ARG A 126 6.45 12.34 -10.89
C ARG A 126 5.56 13.10 -11.89
N HIS A 127 4.39 12.56 -12.24
CA HIS A 127 3.43 13.25 -13.12
C HIS A 127 2.95 14.56 -12.49
N TYR A 128 2.46 14.52 -11.25
CA TYR A 128 2.02 15.73 -10.53
C TYR A 128 3.15 16.75 -10.34
N SER A 129 4.34 16.28 -9.96
CA SER A 129 5.53 17.12 -9.79
C SER A 129 5.93 17.85 -11.09
N LYS A 130 5.97 17.14 -12.24
CA LYS A 130 6.23 17.74 -13.56
C LYS A 130 5.16 18.76 -13.97
N SER A 131 3.91 18.50 -13.63
CA SER A 131 2.78 19.42 -13.88
C SER A 131 2.71 20.55 -12.86
N LYS A 132 3.67 20.68 -11.93
CA LYS A 132 3.70 21.66 -10.83
C LYS A 132 2.42 21.63 -9.96
N GLN A 133 1.79 20.46 -9.86
CA GLN A 133 0.60 20.21 -9.06
C GLN A 133 0.95 19.35 -7.85
N THR A 134 0.09 19.40 -6.83
CA THR A 134 0.14 18.46 -5.69
C THR A 134 -0.79 17.30 -5.95
N ILE A 135 -0.41 16.12 -5.46
CA ILE A 135 -1.32 14.97 -5.46
C ILE A 135 -2.51 15.30 -4.56
N PRO A 136 -3.76 15.08 -5.00
CA PRO A 136 -4.94 15.23 -4.15
C PRO A 136 -4.82 14.44 -2.85
N ILE A 137 -5.19 15.08 -1.72
CA ILE A 137 -5.10 14.46 -0.38
C ILE A 137 -5.88 13.15 -0.31
N SER A 138 -7.03 13.05 -0.97
CA SER A 138 -7.84 11.82 -1.01
C SER A 138 -7.06 10.61 -1.58
N PHE A 139 -6.23 10.83 -2.61
CA PHE A 139 -5.33 9.78 -3.12
C PHE A 139 -4.22 9.44 -2.13
N ILE A 140 -3.62 10.44 -1.48
CA ILE A 140 -2.57 10.21 -0.46
C ILE A 140 -3.13 9.38 0.70
N LYS A 141 -4.32 9.72 1.21
CA LYS A 141 -5.05 8.93 2.22
C LYS A 141 -5.23 7.49 1.74
N LEU A 142 -5.77 7.32 0.54
CA LEU A 142 -6.07 6.01 -0.02
C LEU A 142 -4.81 5.12 -0.18
N TYR A 143 -3.72 5.68 -0.70
CA TYR A 143 -2.48 4.94 -0.94
C TYR A 143 -1.79 4.61 0.39
N MET A 144 -1.69 5.58 1.29
CA MET A 144 -1.02 5.36 2.56
C MET A 144 -1.79 4.38 3.44
N TYR A 145 -3.13 4.43 3.47
CA TYR A 145 -3.92 3.44 4.23
C TYR A 145 -3.64 2.01 3.76
N GLN A 146 -3.68 1.78 2.45
CA GLN A 146 -3.42 0.46 1.86
C GLN A 146 -1.96 0.00 2.05
N LEU A 147 -1.00 0.92 2.00
CA LEU A 147 0.40 0.63 2.35
C LEU A 147 0.51 0.21 3.82
N MET A 148 -0.02 0.99 4.76
CA MET A 148 0.03 0.69 6.19
C MET A 148 -0.65 -0.66 6.50
N ARG A 149 -1.77 -0.97 5.82
CA ARG A 149 -2.45 -2.27 5.94
C ARG A 149 -1.59 -3.43 5.43
N SER A 150 -0.94 -3.27 4.27
CA SER A 150 0.00 -4.27 3.75
C SER A 150 1.19 -4.51 4.69
N LEU A 151 1.70 -3.45 5.34
CA LEU A 151 2.77 -3.54 6.34
C LEU A 151 2.29 -4.25 7.61
N ALA A 152 1.09 -3.94 8.10
CA ALA A 152 0.50 -4.64 9.25
C ALA A 152 0.47 -6.15 9.00
N TYR A 153 -0.02 -6.57 7.83
CA TYR A 153 -0.09 -7.98 7.44
C TYR A 153 1.29 -8.64 7.45
N ILE A 154 2.28 -8.12 6.71
CA ILE A 154 3.61 -8.78 6.64
C ILE A 154 4.36 -8.74 7.97
N HIS A 155 4.20 -7.67 8.77
CA HIS A 155 4.82 -7.55 10.08
C HIS A 155 4.24 -8.56 11.07
N SER A 156 2.94 -8.90 10.96
CA SER A 156 2.31 -9.97 11.76
C SER A 156 2.93 -11.35 11.51
N LEU A 157 3.51 -11.56 10.32
CA LEU A 157 4.23 -12.76 9.93
C LEU A 157 5.73 -12.71 10.27
N GLY A 158 6.19 -11.68 10.98
CA GLY A 158 7.61 -11.46 11.29
C GLY A 158 8.46 -11.01 10.08
N ILE A 159 7.83 -10.66 8.95
CA ILE A 159 8.50 -10.31 7.71
C ILE A 159 8.68 -8.79 7.65
N CYS A 160 9.92 -8.34 7.46
CA CYS A 160 10.25 -6.95 7.15
C CYS A 160 10.54 -6.82 5.65
N HIS A 161 9.99 -5.80 4.99
CA HIS A 161 10.16 -5.57 3.55
C HIS A 161 11.57 -5.06 3.23
N ARG A 162 12.07 -4.10 4.01
CA ARG A 162 13.43 -3.52 3.93
C ARG A 162 13.74 -2.79 2.62
N ASP A 163 12.71 -2.36 1.88
CA ASP A 163 12.87 -1.53 0.68
C ASP A 163 11.55 -0.84 0.29
N ILE A 164 10.83 -0.31 1.27
CA ILE A 164 9.61 0.48 1.01
C ILE A 164 10.02 1.81 0.37
N LYS A 165 9.46 2.08 -0.80
CA LYS A 165 9.69 3.27 -1.62
C LYS A 165 8.61 3.40 -2.70
N PRO A 166 8.36 4.58 -3.27
CA PRO A 166 7.29 4.80 -4.25
C PRO A 166 7.36 3.89 -5.48
N GLN A 167 8.54 3.40 -5.87
CA GLN A 167 8.72 2.49 -7.01
C GLN A 167 8.17 1.08 -6.73
N ASN A 168 8.15 0.66 -5.46
CA ASN A 168 7.69 -0.66 -5.03
C ASN A 168 6.20 -0.67 -4.62
N LEU A 169 5.50 0.44 -4.86
CA LEU A 169 4.08 0.60 -4.59
C LEU A 169 3.33 0.68 -5.91
N LEU A 170 2.76 -0.44 -6.34
CA LEU A 170 2.02 -0.53 -7.58
C LEU A 170 0.61 0.04 -7.40
N LEU A 171 0.08 0.68 -8.45
CA LEU A 171 -1.22 1.32 -8.44
C LEU A 171 -2.07 0.88 -9.63
N HIS A 172 -3.33 0.58 -9.35
CA HIS A 172 -4.36 0.47 -10.38
C HIS A 172 -5.14 1.80 -10.42
N PRO A 173 -4.83 2.71 -11.35
CA PRO A 173 -5.27 4.12 -11.29
C PRO A 173 -6.79 4.27 -11.31
N GLU A 174 -7.47 3.35 -11.99
CA GLU A 174 -8.92 3.37 -12.14
C GLU A 174 -9.71 2.93 -10.91
N SER A 175 -9.16 2.00 -10.12
CA SER A 175 -9.82 1.41 -8.95
C SER A 175 -9.24 1.93 -7.64
N GLY A 176 -8.12 2.66 -7.69
CA GLY A 176 -7.42 3.17 -6.52
C GLY A 176 -6.72 2.09 -5.69
N VAL A 177 -6.66 0.84 -6.18
CA VAL A 177 -5.99 -0.27 -5.48
C VAL A 177 -4.49 -0.05 -5.49
N LEU A 178 -3.88 -0.12 -4.30
CA LEU A 178 -2.43 -0.18 -4.12
C LEU A 178 -1.99 -1.61 -3.78
N LYS A 179 -0.89 -2.05 -4.39
CA LYS A 179 -0.24 -3.33 -4.10
C LYS A 179 1.25 -3.16 -3.87
N LEU A 180 1.72 -3.63 -2.72
CA LEU A 180 3.14 -3.71 -2.40
C LEU A 180 3.80 -4.82 -3.24
N CYS A 181 4.96 -4.54 -3.82
CA CYS A 181 5.75 -5.49 -4.62
C CYS A 181 7.23 -5.47 -4.25
N ASP A 182 8.00 -6.37 -4.87
CA ASP A 182 9.46 -6.50 -4.75
C ASP A 182 9.96 -6.92 -3.36
N PHE A 183 9.72 -8.19 -3.03
CA PHE A 183 10.19 -8.82 -1.80
C PHE A 183 11.64 -9.33 -1.90
N GLY A 184 12.42 -8.86 -2.89
CA GLY A 184 13.82 -9.27 -3.09
C GLY A 184 14.73 -8.92 -1.91
N SER A 185 14.41 -7.84 -1.19
CA SER A 185 15.10 -7.42 0.03
C SER A 185 14.45 -7.95 1.31
N ALA A 186 13.27 -8.57 1.24
CA ALA A 186 12.51 -8.94 2.43
C ALA A 186 13.20 -10.05 3.24
N LYS A 187 12.97 -10.06 4.56
CA LYS A 187 13.50 -11.08 5.47
C LYS A 187 12.56 -11.27 6.66
N HIS A 188 12.43 -12.51 7.12
CA HIS A 188 11.90 -12.80 8.45
C HIS A 188 12.92 -12.37 9.51
N LEU A 189 12.57 -11.40 10.35
CA LEU A 189 13.47 -10.91 11.40
C LEU A 189 13.29 -11.74 12.67
N VAL A 190 14.38 -12.34 13.13
CA VAL A 190 14.39 -13.14 14.36
C VAL A 190 15.19 -12.37 15.41
N LYS A 191 14.59 -12.16 16.59
CA LYS A 191 15.24 -11.44 17.69
C LYS A 191 16.54 -12.16 18.07
N GLY A 192 17.64 -11.40 18.16
CA GLY A 192 18.97 -11.93 18.46
C GLY A 192 19.78 -12.37 17.25
N GLU A 193 19.17 -12.50 16.07
CA GLU A 193 19.92 -12.77 14.83
C GLU A 193 20.34 -11.46 14.14
N PRO A 194 21.62 -11.29 13.79
CA PRO A 194 22.09 -10.08 13.13
C PRO A 194 21.58 -9.99 11.68
N ASN A 195 21.41 -8.76 11.22
CA ASN A 195 20.95 -8.40 9.89
C ASN A 195 21.88 -7.40 9.24
N VAL A 196 21.96 -7.42 7.90
CA VAL A 196 22.73 -6.43 7.15
C VAL A 196 22.10 -5.04 7.33
N SER A 197 22.90 -4.06 7.75
CA SER A 197 22.49 -2.67 7.97
C SER A 197 22.41 -1.86 6.67
N TYR A 198 23.31 -2.14 5.71
CA TYR A 198 23.31 -1.51 4.39
C TYR A 198 22.20 -2.10 3.50
N ILE A 199 20.96 -1.76 3.85
CA ILE A 199 19.71 -2.16 3.20
C ILE A 199 18.80 -0.93 3.06
N CYS A 200 17.65 -1.08 2.40
CA CYS A 200 16.77 0.01 1.97
C CYS A 200 17.40 0.96 0.94
N SER A 201 16.56 1.48 0.05
CA SER A 201 16.91 2.60 -0.81
C SER A 201 17.18 3.87 0.02
N ARG A 202 18.22 4.63 -0.34
CA ARG A 202 18.85 5.65 0.52
C ARG A 202 17.87 6.68 1.12
N TYR A 203 17.02 7.31 0.31
CA TYR A 203 16.11 8.37 0.77
C TYR A 203 15.02 7.88 1.75
N TYR A 204 14.79 6.57 1.80
CA TYR A 204 13.79 5.93 2.65
C TYR A 204 14.43 5.13 3.79
N ARG A 205 15.75 5.19 3.94
CA ARG A 205 16.50 4.43 4.93
C ARG A 205 16.33 5.03 6.33
N ALA A 206 15.96 4.18 7.28
CA ALA A 206 15.80 4.55 8.68
C ALA A 206 17.16 4.92 9.33
N PRO A 207 17.19 5.86 10.28
CA PRO A 207 18.44 6.37 10.85
C PRO A 207 19.25 5.29 11.57
N GLU A 208 18.62 4.31 12.23
CA GLU A 208 19.31 3.17 12.85
C GLU A 208 20.12 2.34 11.85
N LEU A 209 19.67 2.22 10.59
CA LEU A 209 20.42 1.55 9.53
C LEU A 209 21.64 2.37 9.10
N ILE A 210 21.52 3.70 9.11
CA ILE A 210 22.63 4.62 8.83
C ILE A 210 23.67 4.55 9.96
N PHE A 211 23.22 4.44 11.21
CA PHE A 211 24.07 4.16 12.38
C PHE A 211 24.62 2.72 12.40
N GLY A 212 24.30 1.88 11.43
CA GLY A 212 24.88 0.55 11.30
C GLY A 212 24.26 -0.52 12.20
N ALA A 213 23.06 -0.31 12.72
CA ALA A 213 22.36 -1.30 13.54
C ALA A 213 22.15 -2.62 12.78
N ILE A 214 22.32 -3.74 13.48
CA ILE A 214 22.15 -5.10 12.94
C ILE A 214 20.98 -5.85 13.58
N ASP A 215 20.43 -5.30 14.66
CA ASP A 215 19.33 -5.80 15.50
C ASP A 215 18.04 -4.98 15.32
N TYR A 216 17.93 -4.25 14.21
CA TYR A 216 16.74 -3.49 13.85
C TYR A 216 15.50 -4.39 13.71
N THR A 217 14.32 -3.77 13.80
CA THR A 217 13.02 -4.43 13.72
C THR A 217 12.27 -4.04 12.45
N THR A 218 11.03 -4.53 12.30
CA THR A 218 10.12 -4.12 11.22
C THR A 218 9.80 -2.62 11.20
N LYS A 219 10.15 -1.88 12.26
CA LYS A 219 9.98 -0.42 12.39
C LYS A 219 10.78 0.40 11.38
N ILE A 220 11.76 -0.20 10.68
CA ILE A 220 12.42 0.47 9.55
C ILE A 220 11.45 0.68 8.37
N ASP A 221 10.50 -0.22 8.15
CA ASP A 221 9.49 -0.07 7.08
C ASP A 221 8.50 1.06 7.42
N VAL A 222 8.22 1.25 8.71
CA VAL A 222 7.37 2.35 9.21
C VAL A 222 8.01 3.71 8.95
N TRP A 223 9.32 3.83 9.21
CA TRP A 223 10.09 5.02 8.83
C TRP A 223 10.02 5.27 7.32
N SER A 224 10.30 4.23 6.52
CA SER A 224 10.24 4.34 5.06
C SER A 224 8.85 4.77 4.55
N ALA A 225 7.77 4.27 5.17
CA ALA A 225 6.41 4.72 4.89
C ALA A 225 6.17 6.18 5.29
N GLY A 226 6.75 6.65 6.39
CA GLY A 226 6.79 8.07 6.76
C GLY A 226 7.48 8.94 5.70
N CYS A 227 8.61 8.49 5.16
CA CYS A 227 9.29 9.16 4.05
C CYS A 227 8.41 9.20 2.79
N VAL A 228 7.70 8.12 2.47
CA VAL A 228 6.75 8.10 1.34
C VAL A 228 5.61 9.09 1.56
N LEU A 229 4.98 9.11 2.73
CA LEU A 229 3.91 10.06 3.04
C LEU A 229 4.40 11.51 2.90
N ALA A 230 5.55 11.82 3.50
CA ALA A 230 6.13 13.15 3.42
C ALA A 230 6.47 13.55 1.96
N GLU A 231 7.01 12.63 1.16
CA GLU A 231 7.30 12.86 -0.25
C GLU A 231 6.03 13.17 -1.07
N LEU A 232 4.93 12.45 -0.82
CA LEU A 232 3.66 12.69 -1.50
C LEU A 232 3.07 14.07 -1.15
N LEU A 233 3.25 14.53 0.10
CA LEU A 233 2.80 15.85 0.54
C LEU A 233 3.68 16.98 0.01
N LEU A 234 5.00 16.77 -0.09
CA LEU A 234 5.96 17.78 -0.57
C LEU A 234 6.01 17.87 -2.11
N GLY A 235 5.84 16.74 -2.79
CA GLY A 235 6.09 16.57 -4.22
C GLY A 235 7.55 16.23 -4.56
N GLN A 236 8.39 15.99 -3.54
CA GLN A 236 9.80 15.63 -3.63
C GLN A 236 10.25 14.87 -2.36
N PRO A 237 11.32 14.05 -2.40
CA PRO A 237 11.82 13.35 -1.23
C PRO A 237 12.15 14.30 -0.07
N ILE A 238 11.72 13.95 1.15
CA ILE A 238 11.98 14.78 2.35
C ILE A 238 13.45 14.74 2.79
N PHE A 239 14.15 13.64 2.54
CA PHE A 239 15.55 13.46 2.94
C PHE A 239 16.44 13.02 1.75
N PRO A 240 16.81 13.94 0.84
CA PRO A 240 17.60 13.61 -0.35
C PRO A 240 19.12 13.68 -0.09
N GLY A 241 19.70 12.68 0.57
CA GLY A 241 21.16 12.61 0.81
C GLY A 241 21.95 11.91 -0.31
N ASP A 242 23.14 12.40 -0.66
CA ASP A 242 23.99 11.76 -1.69
C ASP A 242 24.82 10.58 -1.15
N SER A 243 25.22 10.66 0.12
CA SER A 243 25.89 9.59 0.87
C SER A 243 25.09 9.15 2.12
N GLY A 244 25.59 8.14 2.84
CA GLY A 244 25.00 7.76 4.13
C GLY A 244 25.08 8.88 5.17
N VAL A 245 26.17 9.66 5.15
CA VAL A 245 26.37 10.82 6.03
C VAL A 245 25.43 11.95 5.65
N ASP A 246 25.33 12.29 4.36
CA ASP A 246 24.43 13.35 3.90
C ASP A 246 22.97 13.01 4.18
N GLN A 247 22.59 11.73 4.07
CA GLN A 247 21.26 11.26 4.43
C GLN A 247 20.94 11.58 5.91
N LEU A 248 21.90 11.36 6.81
CA LEU A 248 21.72 11.70 8.22
C LEU A 248 21.66 13.22 8.44
N VAL A 249 22.44 14.00 7.69
CA VAL A 249 22.39 15.47 7.73
C VAL A 249 21.00 15.98 7.33
N GLU A 250 20.40 15.47 6.26
CA GLU A 250 19.03 15.83 5.86
C GLU A 250 17.99 15.49 6.93
N ILE A 251 18.14 14.36 7.62
CA ILE A 251 17.26 13.99 8.74
C ILE A 251 17.41 14.98 9.90
N ILE A 252 18.66 15.30 10.29
CA ILE A 252 18.96 16.23 11.40
C ILE A 252 18.45 17.64 11.10
N LYS A 253 18.46 18.10 9.85
CA LYS A 253 17.90 19.41 9.47
C LYS A 253 16.41 19.54 9.82
N VAL A 254 15.67 18.42 9.81
CA VAL A 254 14.24 18.39 10.14
C VAL A 254 14.00 18.01 11.59
N LEU A 255 14.54 16.88 12.06
CA LEU A 255 14.28 16.36 13.40
C LEU A 255 15.15 17.00 14.49
N GLY A 256 16.17 17.76 14.11
CA GLY A 256 17.21 18.23 15.02
C GLY A 256 18.21 17.13 15.33
N THR A 257 19.22 17.46 16.15
CA THR A 257 20.25 16.50 16.55
C THR A 257 19.66 15.44 17.48
N PRO A 258 19.84 14.12 17.21
CA PRO A 258 19.32 13.09 18.08
C PRO A 258 19.98 13.17 19.46
N THR A 259 19.18 12.99 20.50
CA THR A 259 19.64 12.86 21.88
C THR A 259 20.49 11.61 22.07
N ARG A 260 21.25 11.54 23.17
CA ARG A 260 22.08 10.37 23.50
C ARG A 260 21.21 9.12 23.66
N GLU A 261 20.04 9.28 24.26
CA GLU A 261 19.05 8.22 24.47
C GLU A 261 18.52 7.72 23.14
N GLN A 262 18.14 8.62 22.22
CA GLN A 262 17.71 8.25 20.86
C GLN A 262 18.80 7.50 20.08
N ILE A 263 20.07 7.96 20.15
CA ILE A 263 21.20 7.25 19.53
C ILE A 263 21.33 5.84 20.11
N ARG A 264 21.23 5.69 21.43
CA ARG A 264 21.32 4.39 22.10
C ARG A 264 20.19 3.44 21.68
N GLU A 265 18.97 3.94 21.52
CA GLU A 265 17.83 3.13 21.04
C GLU A 265 17.95 2.77 19.55
N MET A 266 18.67 3.56 18.74
CA MET A 266 18.95 3.26 17.34
C MET A 266 20.09 2.26 17.17
N ASN A 267 21.22 2.48 17.83
CA ASN A 267 22.34 1.56 17.86
C ASN A 267 23.15 1.76 19.16
N PRO A 268 23.07 0.84 20.14
CA PRO A 268 23.78 0.97 21.40
C PRO A 268 25.31 0.87 21.27
N ASN A 269 25.80 0.29 20.16
CA ASN A 269 27.23 0.13 19.89
C ASN A 269 27.83 1.32 19.13
N TYR A 270 27.03 2.35 18.82
CA TYR A 270 27.53 3.53 18.12
C TYR A 270 28.33 4.41 19.09
N THR A 271 29.65 4.40 18.94
CA THR A 271 30.60 5.10 19.82
C THR A 271 31.15 6.39 19.22
N GLU A 272 30.83 6.69 17.96
CA GLU A 272 31.46 7.77 17.20
C GLU A 272 30.53 8.99 16.98
N PHE A 273 31.14 10.11 16.60
CA PHE A 273 30.54 11.39 16.20
C PHE A 273 29.83 12.25 17.26
N LYS A 274 30.42 13.44 17.49
CA LYS A 274 29.70 14.61 18.00
C LYS A 274 29.04 15.31 16.82
N PHE A 275 27.72 15.28 16.76
CA PHE A 275 26.97 16.12 15.84
C PHE A 275 26.93 17.56 16.34
N PRO A 276 27.00 18.57 15.45
CA PRO A 276 26.58 19.92 15.81
C PRO A 276 25.18 19.89 16.42
N GLN A 277 24.92 20.73 17.42
CA GLN A 277 23.60 20.82 18.04
C GLN A 277 22.68 21.67 17.17
N ILE A 278 21.74 21.02 16.51
CA ILE A 278 20.75 21.61 15.60
C ILE A 278 19.37 21.42 16.24
N LYS A 279 18.60 22.51 16.36
CA LYS A 279 17.22 22.44 16.83
C LYS A 279 16.33 21.85 15.75
N SER A 280 15.33 21.08 16.16
CA SER A 280 14.30 20.55 15.26
C SER A 280 13.58 21.67 14.52
N HIS A 281 13.31 21.46 13.23
CA HIS A 281 12.45 22.34 12.47
C HIS A 281 10.97 22.02 12.78
N PRO A 282 10.12 23.02 13.08
CA PRO A 282 8.70 22.75 13.33
C PRO A 282 8.05 22.07 12.12
N TRP A 283 7.38 20.94 12.33
CA TRP A 283 6.77 20.15 11.26
C TRP A 283 5.82 20.97 10.37
N GLN A 284 5.08 21.91 10.93
CA GLN A 284 4.17 22.81 10.22
C GLN A 284 4.89 23.71 9.19
N LYS A 285 6.19 23.95 9.37
CA LYS A 285 7.03 24.74 8.46
C LYS A 285 7.77 23.89 7.42
N VAL A 286 7.83 22.57 7.61
CA VAL A 286 8.39 21.63 6.63
C VAL A 286 7.48 21.52 5.41
N PHE A 287 6.16 21.51 5.63
CA PHE A 287 5.15 21.34 4.60
C PHE A 287 4.54 22.67 4.14
N ARG A 288 3.79 22.62 3.04
CA ARG A 288 3.07 23.79 2.50
C ARG A 288 1.94 24.19 3.46
N ALA A 289 1.60 25.47 3.52
CA ALA A 289 0.59 26.01 4.44
C ALA A 289 -0.81 25.35 4.35
N ARG A 290 -1.18 24.78 3.19
CA ARG A 290 -2.46 24.07 2.98
C ARG A 290 -2.42 22.57 3.30
N THR A 291 -1.31 22.08 3.86
CA THR A 291 -1.18 20.66 4.21
C THR A 291 -2.08 20.36 5.41
N PRO A 292 -2.92 19.31 5.37
CA PRO A 292 -3.81 18.98 6.49
C PRO A 292 -3.02 18.72 7.78
N PRO A 293 -3.41 19.29 8.93
CA PRO A 293 -2.72 19.07 10.21
C PRO A 293 -2.60 17.60 10.60
N GLU A 294 -3.61 16.78 10.31
CA GLU A 294 -3.65 15.35 10.59
C GLU A 294 -2.61 14.58 9.76
N ALA A 295 -2.30 15.06 8.56
CA ALA A 295 -1.24 14.49 7.73
C ALA A 295 0.14 14.76 8.35
N ILE A 296 0.34 15.98 8.86
CA ILE A 296 1.58 16.41 9.52
C ILE A 296 1.77 15.62 10.83
N ASP A 297 0.70 15.44 11.62
CA ASP A 297 0.73 14.62 12.84
C ASP A 297 1.05 13.15 12.52
N LEU A 298 0.47 12.59 11.46
CA LEU A 298 0.82 11.22 11.06
C LEU A 298 2.29 11.09 10.66
N VAL A 299 2.84 12.07 9.91
CA VAL A 299 4.26 12.08 9.54
C VAL A 299 5.15 12.13 10.80
N SER A 300 4.84 13.00 11.76
CA SER A 300 5.67 13.16 12.96
C SER A 300 5.73 11.87 13.78
N ARG A 301 4.63 11.11 13.85
CA ARG A 301 4.55 9.81 14.55
C ARG A 301 5.22 8.65 13.80
N LEU A 302 5.44 8.79 12.49
CA LEU A 302 6.16 7.80 11.67
C LEU A 302 7.68 8.07 11.66
N LEU A 303 8.08 9.35 11.60
CA LEU A 303 9.46 9.80 11.47
C LEU A 303 10.08 10.15 12.84
N GLU A 304 10.14 9.14 13.70
CA GLU A 304 10.79 9.21 15.01
C GLU A 304 12.18 8.55 15.00
N TYR A 305 13.14 9.13 15.71
CA TYR A 305 14.46 8.53 15.89
C TYR A 305 14.38 7.20 16.63
N THR A 306 13.72 7.19 17.79
CA THR A 306 13.55 5.98 18.61
C THR A 306 12.62 4.99 17.89
N PRO A 307 13.12 3.81 17.43
CA PRO A 307 12.32 2.93 16.58
C PRO A 307 11.04 2.43 17.23
N SER A 308 11.05 2.22 18.55
CA SER A 308 9.90 1.77 19.34
C SER A 308 8.81 2.83 19.51
N SER A 309 9.15 4.12 19.40
CA SER A 309 8.20 5.23 19.46
C SER A 309 7.39 5.41 18.17
N ARG A 310 7.84 4.84 17.05
CA ARG A 310 7.11 4.93 15.77
C ARG A 310 5.78 4.20 15.88
N ILE A 311 4.70 4.86 15.44
CA ILE A 311 3.35 4.29 15.39
C ILE A 311 3.34 2.92 14.67
N SER A 312 2.57 1.94 15.16
CA SER A 312 2.42 0.67 14.46
C SER A 312 1.66 0.86 13.13
N PRO A 313 1.81 -0.05 12.14
CA PRO A 313 1.04 0.10 10.91
C PRO A 313 -0.48 0.07 11.11
N LEU A 314 -0.97 -0.75 12.04
CA LEU A 314 -2.40 -0.83 12.33
C LEU A 314 -2.92 0.38 13.11
N GLN A 315 -2.11 0.92 14.04
CA GLN A 315 -2.39 2.21 14.68
C GLN A 315 -2.41 3.34 13.64
N ALA A 316 -1.55 3.31 12.63
CA ALA A 316 -1.58 4.28 11.55
C ALA A 316 -2.87 4.15 10.73
N CYS A 317 -3.34 2.95 10.38
CA CYS A 317 -4.66 2.77 9.72
C CYS A 317 -5.83 3.36 10.55
N ALA A 318 -5.73 3.31 11.88
CA ALA A 318 -6.72 3.88 12.81
C ALA A 318 -6.55 5.41 13.03
N HIS A 319 -5.55 6.04 12.42
CA HIS A 319 -5.29 7.48 12.58
C HIS A 319 -6.39 8.35 11.95
N ASN A 320 -6.66 9.51 12.55
CA ASN A 320 -7.71 10.45 12.11
C ASN A 320 -7.50 11.01 10.69
N PHE A 321 -6.24 11.04 10.21
CA PHE A 321 -5.94 11.35 8.81
C PHE A 321 -6.74 10.48 7.82
N PHE A 322 -7.12 9.26 8.22
CA PHE A 322 -7.90 8.34 7.39
C PHE A 322 -9.41 8.33 7.68
N ASP A 323 -9.94 9.20 8.55
CA ASP A 323 -11.37 9.21 8.91
C ASP A 323 -12.27 9.39 7.68
N GLU A 324 -11.89 10.27 6.75
CA GLU A 324 -12.62 10.47 5.48
C GLU A 324 -12.82 9.16 4.71
N LEU A 325 -11.88 8.21 4.77
CA LEU A 325 -12.05 6.93 4.06
C LEU A 325 -13.16 6.07 4.67
N ARG A 326 -13.44 6.24 5.96
CA ARG A 326 -14.44 5.50 6.74
C ARG A 326 -15.85 6.07 6.60
N GLU A 327 -15.98 7.28 6.04
CA GLU A 327 -17.28 7.89 5.78
C GLU A 327 -18.05 7.11 4.68
N PRO A 328 -19.32 6.73 4.90
CA PRO A 328 -20.08 5.86 3.97
C PRO A 328 -20.19 6.39 2.53
N ASN A 329 -20.19 7.72 2.39
CA ASN A 329 -20.39 8.41 1.11
C ASN A 329 -19.08 8.78 0.41
N THR A 330 -17.93 8.44 0.97
CA THR A 330 -16.65 8.74 0.32
C THR A 330 -16.50 7.95 -0.98
N ARG A 331 -16.01 8.64 -2.01
CA ARG A 331 -15.79 8.12 -3.35
C ARG A 331 -14.43 8.55 -3.86
N LEU A 332 -13.93 7.84 -4.86
CA LEU A 332 -12.77 8.28 -5.61
C LEU A 332 -13.09 9.59 -6.36
N PRO A 333 -12.08 10.43 -6.69
CA PRO A 333 -12.30 11.65 -7.47
C PRO A 333 -12.97 11.44 -8.84
N ASN A 334 -12.90 10.23 -9.39
CA ASN A 334 -13.59 9.84 -10.63
C ASN A 334 -15.05 9.37 -10.42
N GLY A 335 -15.60 9.54 -9.21
CA GLY A 335 -16.96 9.14 -8.84
C GLY A 335 -17.13 7.65 -8.51
N ARG A 336 -16.13 6.79 -8.74
CA ARG A 336 -16.20 5.36 -8.43
C ARG A 336 -16.14 5.10 -6.93
N ALA A 337 -16.64 3.94 -6.50
CA ALA A 337 -16.51 3.47 -5.13
C ALA A 337 -15.03 3.28 -4.74
N LEU A 338 -14.74 3.43 -3.45
CA LEU A 338 -13.43 3.06 -2.90
C LEU A 338 -13.17 1.55 -3.08
N PRO A 339 -11.90 1.11 -3.22
CA PRO A 339 -11.57 -0.30 -3.19
C PRO A 339 -11.90 -0.92 -1.82
N PRO A 340 -11.86 -2.26 -1.66
CA PRO A 340 -12.05 -2.88 -0.35
C PRO A 340 -11.00 -2.39 0.67
N LEU A 341 -11.42 -1.55 1.62
CA LEU A 341 -10.56 -1.01 2.68
C LEU A 341 -10.75 -1.71 4.03
N PHE A 342 -11.98 -2.13 4.33
CA PHE A 342 -12.40 -2.60 5.67
C PHE A 342 -12.65 -4.11 5.76
N ASN A 343 -12.31 -4.85 4.71
CA ASN A 343 -12.39 -6.32 4.65
C ASN A 343 -11.20 -6.97 5.37
N PHE A 344 -10.97 -6.60 6.63
CA PHE A 344 -9.91 -7.19 7.46
C PHE A 344 -10.19 -8.67 7.71
N THR A 345 -9.14 -9.49 7.58
CA THR A 345 -9.19 -10.91 7.98
C THR A 345 -9.10 -11.07 9.49
N ASP A 346 -9.50 -12.23 10.02
CA ASP A 346 -9.32 -12.57 11.45
C ASP A 346 -7.86 -12.45 11.88
N GLN A 347 -6.93 -12.83 10.99
CA GLN A 347 -5.51 -12.65 11.24
C GLN A 347 -5.15 -11.17 11.43
N GLU A 348 -5.60 -10.29 10.53
CA GLU A 348 -5.32 -8.85 10.65
C GLU A 348 -5.94 -8.23 11.91
N LEU A 349 -7.18 -8.60 12.24
CA LEU A 349 -7.90 -8.10 13.42
C LEU A 349 -7.31 -8.63 14.74
N SER A 350 -6.58 -9.75 14.70
CA SER A 350 -5.88 -10.31 15.86
C SER A 350 -4.61 -9.53 16.23
N ILE A 351 -4.06 -8.71 15.32
CA ILE A 351 -2.76 -8.01 15.52
C ILE A 351 -2.86 -7.01 16.70
N GLN A 352 -3.91 -6.18 16.72
CA GLN A 352 -4.21 -5.26 17.83
C GLN A 352 -5.74 -5.11 18.00
N PRO A 353 -6.41 -6.04 18.72
CA PRO A 353 -7.87 -6.11 18.78
C PRO A 353 -8.56 -4.84 19.31
N SER A 354 -7.86 -4.05 20.14
CA SER A 354 -8.38 -2.78 20.68
C SER A 354 -8.64 -1.71 19.61
N LEU A 355 -8.11 -1.87 18.39
CA LEU A 355 -8.32 -0.93 17.28
C LEU A 355 -9.51 -1.29 16.39
N ASN A 356 -10.10 -2.48 16.56
CA ASN A 356 -11.08 -3.02 15.61
C ASN A 356 -12.33 -2.13 15.48
N SER A 357 -12.76 -1.49 16.58
CA SER A 357 -13.89 -0.55 16.58
C SER A 357 -13.64 0.75 15.83
N ILE A 358 -12.37 1.10 15.56
CA ILE A 358 -11.98 2.27 14.77
C ILE A 358 -11.75 1.86 13.32
N LEU A 359 -11.13 0.69 13.10
CA LEU A 359 -10.76 0.21 11.77
C LEU A 359 -11.96 -0.20 10.93
N ILE A 360 -12.98 -0.79 11.55
CA ILE A 360 -14.21 -1.21 10.90
C ILE A 360 -15.29 -0.16 11.19
N PRO A 361 -15.74 0.62 10.18
CA PRO A 361 -16.83 1.56 10.37
C PRO A 361 -18.08 0.81 10.82
N GLN A 362 -18.77 1.30 11.84
CA GLN A 362 -20.08 0.76 12.19
C GLN A 362 -21.03 1.02 11.02
N LYS A 363 -21.74 -0.03 10.56
CA LYS A 363 -22.81 0.16 9.58
C LYS A 363 -23.82 1.11 10.22
N GLY A 364 -23.99 2.31 9.64
CA GLY A 364 -25.02 3.24 10.08
C GLY A 364 -26.37 2.53 10.15
N GLY A 365 -27.08 2.66 11.27
CA GLY A 365 -28.40 2.07 11.53
C GLY A 365 -29.51 2.72 10.71
N GLY A 366 -29.37 2.70 9.38
CA GLY A 366 -30.45 2.97 8.45
C GLY A 366 -30.92 1.63 7.88
N GLU A 367 -31.81 0.95 8.60
CA GLU A 367 -32.69 0.00 7.93
C GLU A 367 -33.49 0.79 6.88
N PRO A 368 -33.62 0.30 5.63
CA PRO A 368 -34.63 0.83 4.75
C PRO A 368 -35.97 0.53 5.40
N GLN A 369 -36.71 1.56 5.81
CA GLN A 369 -38.13 1.40 6.09
C GLN A 369 -38.77 0.86 4.82
N ASP A 370 -39.24 -0.39 4.88
CA ASP A 370 -40.14 -0.96 3.89
C ASP A 370 -41.32 0.01 3.74
N VAL A 371 -41.37 0.67 2.60
CA VAL A 371 -42.56 1.36 2.13
C VAL A 371 -43.53 0.28 1.68
N ASP A 372 -44.44 -0.10 2.59
CA ASP A 372 -45.59 -0.93 2.28
C ASP A 372 -46.42 -0.28 1.18
N ALA A 373 -46.22 -0.76 -0.05
CA ALA A 373 -47.13 -0.54 -1.17
C ALA A 373 -48.25 -1.59 -1.10
N ALA A 374 -49.25 -1.35 -0.25
CA ALA A 374 -50.49 -2.11 -0.26
C ALA A 374 -51.43 -1.54 -1.33
N GLY A 375 -51.52 -2.23 -2.47
CA GLY A 375 -52.56 -2.03 -3.49
C GLY A 375 -52.95 -3.37 -4.09
N GLY A 376 -54.13 -3.89 -3.73
CA GLY A 376 -54.60 -5.19 -4.24
C GLY A 376 -55.92 -5.66 -3.64
N SER A 377 -57.01 -5.12 -4.16
CA SER A 377 -58.43 -5.42 -3.97
C SER A 377 -58.80 -6.90 -3.73
N GLY A 378 -59.68 -7.14 -2.74
CA GLY A 378 -60.33 -8.44 -2.53
C GLY A 378 -61.57 -8.32 -1.63
N ASN A 379 -62.73 -8.44 -2.25
CA ASN A 379 -64.09 -8.17 -1.76
C ASN A 379 -64.56 -9.21 -0.72
N GLY A 380 -65.25 -8.81 0.36
CA GLY A 380 -65.97 -9.76 1.22
C GLY A 380 -66.51 -9.25 2.57
N GLY A 381 -67.81 -8.96 2.61
CA GLY A 381 -68.69 -9.34 3.74
C GLY A 381 -68.76 -8.40 4.94
N GLY A 382 -69.87 -7.66 5.04
CA GLY A 382 -70.16 -6.68 6.09
C GLY A 382 -70.23 -7.17 7.54
N ALA A 383 -70.08 -6.24 8.47
CA ALA A 383 -70.97 -6.07 9.63
C ALA A 383 -70.69 -4.74 10.35
N ALA A 384 -71.76 -3.97 10.52
CA ALA A 384 -72.14 -3.14 11.67
C ALA A 384 -71.10 -2.29 12.45
N GLY A 385 -71.41 -0.99 12.52
CA GLY A 385 -71.63 -0.36 13.84
C GLY A 385 -70.77 0.85 14.18
N GLY A 386 -71.43 2.01 14.29
CA GLY A 386 -71.09 3.02 15.30
C GLY A 386 -70.19 4.17 14.88
N ALA A 387 -70.80 5.22 14.33
CA ALA A 387 -70.43 6.61 14.63
C ALA A 387 -70.84 6.94 16.10
N PRO A 388 -70.48 8.09 16.73
CA PRO A 388 -70.11 9.37 16.08
C PRO A 388 -69.09 10.27 16.81
N ALA A 389 -68.84 11.43 16.17
CA ALA A 389 -68.60 12.76 16.75
C ALA A 389 -67.26 12.98 17.50
N ASP A 390 -66.51 14.09 17.35
CA ASP A 390 -66.90 15.49 17.15
C ASP A 390 -65.83 16.26 16.37
N ALA A 391 -66.30 17.25 15.60
CA ALA A 391 -65.55 18.39 15.07
C ALA A 391 -65.60 19.55 16.10
N PRO A 392 -65.35 20.83 15.77
CA PRO A 392 -64.45 21.50 14.80
C PRO A 392 -63.50 22.45 15.60
N ASP A 393 -62.61 23.26 15.06
CA ASP A 393 -62.86 24.55 14.40
C ASP A 393 -61.50 25.21 14.08
N GLY A 394 -61.44 25.90 12.94
CA GLY A 394 -60.31 26.76 12.53
C GLY A 394 -60.37 28.14 13.23
N PRO A 395 -60.07 29.27 12.56
CA PRO A 395 -59.43 29.43 11.26
C PRO A 395 -58.41 30.62 11.24
N SER A 396 -58.09 31.06 10.02
CA SER A 396 -57.59 32.38 9.59
C SER A 396 -56.06 32.47 9.36
N ALA A 397 -55.60 32.55 8.10
CA ALA A 397 -55.70 33.66 7.14
C ALA A 397 -54.75 34.82 7.54
N ASP A 398 -53.99 35.48 6.69
CA ASP A 398 -53.97 35.52 5.23
C ASP A 398 -52.75 36.37 4.77
N LEU A 399 -52.52 36.36 3.45
CA LEU A 399 -51.86 37.39 2.60
C LEU A 399 -50.35 37.66 2.79
N ALA A 400 -49.44 37.48 1.81
CA ALA A 400 -49.35 37.85 0.38
C ALA A 400 -48.65 39.21 0.11
N GLY A 401 -47.73 39.20 -0.87
CA GLY A 401 -47.15 40.39 -1.54
C GLY A 401 -45.60 40.40 -1.54
N GLN A 402 -44.93 39.76 -2.51
CA GLN A 402 -44.41 40.32 -3.78
C GLN A 402 -43.37 41.45 -3.62
N SER A 403 -42.06 41.20 -3.83
CA SER A 403 -41.27 41.28 -5.09
C SER A 403 -40.58 42.67 -5.29
N PRO A 404 -39.72 42.90 -6.30
CA PRO A 404 -38.24 42.95 -6.15
C PRO A 404 -37.59 44.26 -6.69
N HIS A 405 -36.27 44.45 -6.57
CA HIS A 405 -35.38 45.30 -7.41
C HIS A 405 -33.92 45.08 -6.94
N SER A 406 -32.98 44.56 -7.74
CA SER A 406 -32.16 45.17 -8.81
C SER A 406 -31.33 46.41 -8.38
N ASP A 407 -30.01 46.26 -8.33
CA ASP A 407 -29.04 46.91 -9.23
C ASP A 407 -27.66 47.23 -8.62
N MET A 408 -26.72 47.27 -9.57
CA MET A 408 -25.27 47.42 -9.58
C MET A 408 -24.65 48.51 -8.69
N ALA A 409 -23.44 48.22 -8.21
CA ALA A 409 -22.23 49.02 -8.45
C ALA A 409 -20.98 48.14 -8.33
#